data_AF-A0AAV4B0X5-F1
#
_entry.id   AF-A0AAV4B0X5-F1
#
_cell.length_a   1.000
_cell.length_b   1.000
_cell.length_c   1.000
_cell.angle_alpha   90.00
_cell.angle_beta   90.00
_cell.angle_gamma   90.00
#
_symmetry.space_group_name_H-M   'P 1'
#
loop_
_entity.id
_entity.type
_entity.pdbx_description
1 polymer ?
#
loop_
_entity_poly.entity_id
_entity_poly.type
_entity_poly.pdbx_seq_one_letter_code
_entity_poly.pdbx_strand_id
1 'polypeptide(L)'
;MQLAARPARSSWKNKPFFVTKLRIAVHFSKPGNENVDKLAKVALSKASYLGKLICWSDLKPKVHAYIHTVWQENWDTEGANKLHEVLFYLGEDLHKRGEGADRKREMVMRRLRVGHL
;
A
#
# COMPACT_ATOMS: atom_id res chain seq x y z
N MET A 1 -55.12 -31.99 4.48
CA MET A 1 -53.79 -31.63 5.02
C MET A 1 -52.72 -32.19 4.10
N GLN A 2 -52.06 -31.36 3.29
CA GLN A 2 -50.91 -31.79 2.49
C GLN A 2 -49.77 -30.77 2.66
N LEU A 3 -48.63 -31.31 3.07
CA LEU A 3 -47.42 -30.62 3.48
C LEU A 3 -46.73 -29.95 2.29
N ALA A 4 -46.36 -28.68 2.44
CA ALA A 4 -45.54 -27.95 1.48
C ALA A 4 -44.12 -28.55 1.40
N ALA A 5 -43.76 -29.11 0.25
CA ALA A 5 -42.41 -29.56 -0.03
C ALA A 5 -41.50 -28.35 -0.32
N ARG A 6 -40.44 -28.18 0.49
CA ARG A 6 -39.43 -27.14 0.28
C ARG A 6 -38.64 -27.41 -1.01
N PRO A 7 -38.32 -26.40 -1.84
CA PRO A 7 -37.44 -26.59 -2.98
C PRO A 7 -36.02 -26.95 -2.50
N ALA A 8 -35.49 -28.04 -3.04
CA ALA A 8 -34.18 -28.57 -2.74
C ALA A 8 -33.10 -27.51 -3.01
N ARG A 9 -32.27 -27.23 -1.99
CA ARG A 9 -31.09 -26.39 -2.09
C ARG A 9 -30.10 -27.10 -3.03
N SER A 10 -29.87 -26.59 -4.24
CA SER A 10 -29.01 -27.25 -5.22
C SER A 10 -27.57 -27.33 -4.70
N SER A 11 -27.13 -28.57 -4.46
CA SER A 11 -25.78 -28.92 -4.03
C SER A 11 -24.83 -28.86 -5.23
N TRP A 12 -24.15 -27.73 -5.39
CA TRP A 12 -23.10 -27.54 -6.41
C TRP A 12 -21.70 -27.91 -5.91
N LYS A 13 -21.57 -28.44 -4.69
CA LYS A 13 -20.27 -28.45 -3.99
C LYS A 13 -19.33 -29.59 -4.38
N ASN A 14 -19.77 -30.66 -5.05
CA ASN A 14 -18.91 -31.83 -5.33
C ASN A 14 -19.25 -32.52 -6.67
N LYS A 15 -19.29 -31.79 -7.78
CA LYS A 15 -19.40 -32.41 -9.12
C LYS A 15 -18.09 -32.25 -9.89
N PRO A 16 -17.53 -33.32 -10.49
CA PRO A 16 -16.37 -33.16 -11.36
C PRO A 16 -16.76 -32.30 -12.57
N PHE A 17 -16.04 -31.19 -12.76
CA PHE A 17 -16.20 -30.33 -13.93
C PHE A 17 -15.27 -30.82 -15.03
N PHE A 18 -15.82 -31.20 -16.18
CA PHE A 18 -15.04 -31.46 -17.37
C PHE A 18 -14.90 -30.15 -18.15
N VAL A 19 -13.67 -29.66 -18.27
CA VAL A 19 -13.38 -28.41 -18.98
C VAL A 19 -12.75 -28.75 -20.32
N THR A 20 -13.43 -28.40 -21.41
CA THR A 20 -12.90 -28.55 -22.77
C THR A 20 -12.53 -27.18 -23.31
N LYS A 21 -11.27 -27.00 -23.71
CA LYS A 21 -10.78 -25.74 -24.29
C LYS A 21 -11.02 -25.74 -25.79
N LEU A 22 -11.76 -24.74 -26.29
CA LEU A 22 -11.99 -24.56 -27.73
C LEU A 22 -11.45 -23.19 -28.17
N ARG A 23 -10.74 -23.15 -29.32
CA ARG A 23 -10.33 -21.91 -29.96
C ARG A 23 -11.38 -21.48 -30.99
N ILE A 24 -11.87 -20.26 -30.88
CA ILE A 24 -12.87 -19.70 -31.79
C ILE A 24 -12.15 -18.78 -32.78
N ALA A 25 -12.46 -18.91 -34.07
CA ALA A 25 -11.93 -18.03 -35.12
C ALA A 25 -12.60 -16.65 -35.06
N VAL A 26 -11.82 -15.59 -35.30
CA VAL A 26 -12.23 -14.19 -35.11
C VAL A 26 -13.45 -13.80 -35.95
N HIS A 27 -13.55 -14.31 -37.18
CA HIS A 27 -14.63 -13.98 -38.11
C HIS A 27 -15.93 -14.78 -37.87
N PHE A 28 -15.91 -15.76 -36.96
CA PHE A 28 -17.10 -16.56 -36.66
C PHE A 28 -17.87 -15.92 -35.50
N SER A 29 -18.84 -15.09 -35.86
CA SER A 29 -19.80 -14.44 -34.95
C SER A 29 -20.67 -15.46 -34.21
N LYS A 30 -20.15 -15.99 -33.10
CA LYS A 30 -20.96 -16.74 -32.12
C LYS A 30 -21.54 -15.75 -31.10
N PRO A 31 -22.87 -15.70 -30.91
CA PRO A 31 -23.52 -14.74 -30.00
C PRO A 31 -22.93 -14.72 -28.58
N GLY A 32 -22.53 -15.87 -28.06
CA GLY A 32 -21.89 -15.97 -26.74
C GLY A 32 -20.52 -15.28 -26.68
N ASN A 33 -19.72 -15.37 -27.74
CA ASN A 33 -18.42 -14.70 -27.82
C ASN A 33 -18.57 -13.18 -27.96
N GLU A 34 -19.56 -12.73 -28.74
CA GLU A 34 -19.88 -11.31 -28.90
C GLU A 34 -20.35 -10.66 -27.59
N ASN A 35 -21.13 -11.38 -26.79
CA ASN A 35 -21.56 -10.89 -25.48
C ASN A 35 -20.38 -10.77 -24.51
N VAL A 36 -19.46 -11.74 -24.52
CA VAL A 36 -18.23 -11.67 -23.72
C VAL A 36 -17.36 -10.49 -24.17
N ASP A 37 -17.22 -10.27 -25.48
CA ASP A 37 -16.47 -9.14 -26.03
C ASP A 37 -17.10 -7.78 -25.67
N LYS A 38 -18.43 -7.66 -25.75
CA LYS A 38 -19.17 -6.47 -25.30
C LYS A 38 -18.96 -6.21 -23.81
N LEU A 39 -19.04 -7.25 -22.98
CA LEU A 39 -18.81 -7.13 -21.53
C LEU A 39 -17.37 -6.71 -21.21
N ALA A 40 -16.38 -7.26 -21.94
CA ALA A 40 -14.98 -6.87 -21.80
C ALA A 40 -14.76 -5.40 -22.16
N LYS A 41 -15.37 -4.92 -23.25
CA LYS A 41 -15.33 -3.51 -23.66
C LYS A 41 -15.98 -2.57 -22.63
N VAL A 42 -17.09 -2.98 -22.03
CA VAL A 42 -17.75 -2.22 -20.94
C VAL A 42 -16.89 -2.20 -19.67
N ALA A 43 -16.17 -3.27 -19.36
CA ALA A 43 -15.23 -3.29 -18.24
C ALA A 43 -14.04 -2.34 -18.48
N LEU A 44 -13.56 -2.27 -19.73
CA LEU A 44 -12.50 -1.35 -20.14
C LEU A 44 -12.92 0.12 -19.98
N SER A 45 -14.13 0.48 -20.45
CA SER A 45 -14.62 1.86 -20.33
C SER A 45 -14.81 2.29 -18.88
N LYS A 46 -15.26 1.34 -18.05
CA LYS A 46 -15.38 1.52 -16.61
C LYS A 46 -14.02 1.72 -15.94
N ALA A 47 -12.94 1.03 -16.34
CA ALA A 47 -11.60 1.19 -15.73
C ALA A 47 -11.04 2.63 -15.64
N SER A 48 -11.63 3.59 -16.36
CA SER A 48 -11.35 5.03 -16.23
C SER A 48 -11.53 5.60 -14.81
N TYR A 49 -12.27 4.93 -13.91
CA TYR A 49 -12.34 5.34 -12.50
C TYR A 49 -11.03 5.16 -11.70
N LEU A 50 -10.01 4.49 -12.27
CA LEU A 50 -8.67 4.42 -11.69
C LEU A 50 -7.92 5.76 -11.73
N GLY A 51 -8.39 6.73 -12.53
CA GLY A 51 -7.82 8.09 -12.58
C GLY A 51 -8.04 8.94 -11.32
N LYS A 52 -8.75 8.42 -10.31
CA LYS A 52 -8.93 9.05 -8.99
C LYS A 52 -8.03 8.49 -7.90
N LEU A 53 -7.12 7.55 -8.21
CA LEU A 53 -6.10 7.18 -7.23
C LEU A 53 -5.12 8.33 -7.09
N ILE A 54 -5.10 8.96 -5.91
CA ILE A 54 -4.02 9.87 -5.50
C ILE A 54 -2.71 9.12 -5.74
N CYS A 55 -1.83 9.69 -6.56
CA CYS A 55 -0.56 9.05 -6.82
C CYS A 55 0.19 8.91 -5.50
N TRP A 56 0.70 7.71 -5.24
CA TRP A 56 1.48 7.44 -4.03
C TRP A 56 2.67 8.40 -3.89
N SER A 57 3.26 8.84 -5.00
CA SER A 57 4.32 9.86 -5.02
C SER A 57 3.92 11.16 -4.34
N ASP A 58 2.65 11.55 -4.44
CA ASP A 58 2.16 12.85 -3.97
C ASP A 58 1.73 12.77 -2.50
N LEU A 59 1.27 11.60 -2.06
CA LEU A 59 0.89 11.32 -0.68
C LEU A 59 2.10 11.05 0.21
N LYS A 60 3.10 10.32 -0.30
CA LYS A 60 4.30 9.93 0.46
C LYS A 60 5.00 11.09 1.18
N PRO A 61 5.34 12.23 0.53
CA PRO A 61 6.02 13.33 1.23
C PRO A 61 5.12 13.96 2.31
N LYS A 62 3.81 14.04 2.08
CA LYS A 62 2.86 14.59 3.07
C LYS A 62 2.76 13.70 4.31
N VAL A 63 2.72 12.38 4.12
CA VAL A 63 2.71 11.41 5.22
C VAL A 63 4.01 11.48 6.00
N HIS A 64 5.15 11.53 5.32
CA HIS A 64 6.45 11.65 5.97
C HIS A 64 6.59 12.95 6.77
N ALA A 65 6.12 14.07 6.21
CA ALA A 65 6.10 15.35 6.91
C ALA A 65 5.24 15.28 8.18
N TYR A 66 4.04 14.70 8.09
CA TYR A 66 3.15 14.54 9.24
C TYR A 66 3.74 13.65 10.34
N ILE A 67 4.37 12.54 9.97
CA ILE A 67 5.06 11.68 10.94
C ILE A 67 6.20 12.44 11.62
N HIS A 68 6.97 13.21 10.84
CA HIS A 68 8.08 14.00 11.36
C HIS A 68 7.60 15.08 12.34
N THR A 69 6.51 15.78 12.04
CA THR A 69 5.95 16.79 12.94
C THR A 69 5.46 16.17 14.24
N VAL A 70 4.75 15.04 14.20
CA VAL A 70 4.29 14.35 15.41
C VAL A 70 5.47 13.87 16.25
N TRP A 71 6.52 13.35 15.61
CA TRP A 71 7.73 12.94 16.31
C TRP A 71 8.47 14.11 16.94
N GLN A 72 8.55 15.25 16.25
CA GLN A 72 9.15 16.46 16.78
C GLN A 72 8.36 17.01 17.96
N GLU A 73 7.03 17.05 17.88
CA GLU A 73 6.17 17.48 18.99
C GLU A 73 6.37 16.60 20.23
N ASN A 74 6.38 15.27 20.05
CA ASN A 74 6.66 14.35 21.14
C ASN A 74 8.07 14.54 21.71
N TRP A 75 9.06 14.76 20.84
CA TRP A 75 10.43 15.01 21.23
C TRP A 75 10.56 16.28 22.08
N ASP A 76 9.90 17.35 21.67
CA ASP A 76 9.91 18.64 22.38
C ASP A 76 9.24 18.58 23.75
N THR A 77 8.33 17.62 23.96
CA THR A 77 7.74 17.36 25.28
C THR A 77 8.64 16.54 26.20
N GLU A 78 9.67 15.87 25.69
CA GLU A 78 10.54 14.98 26.46
C GLU A 78 11.70 15.74 27.14
N GLY A 79 11.35 16.65 28.06
CA GLY A 79 12.31 17.58 28.70
C GLY A 79 13.36 16.94 29.63
N ALA A 80 13.27 15.63 29.92
CA ALA A 80 14.26 14.90 30.72
C ALA A 80 15.28 14.13 29.86
N ASN A 81 15.18 14.21 28.54
CA ASN A 81 16.05 13.49 27.64
C ASN A 81 17.32 14.29 27.34
N LYS A 82 18.48 13.81 27.82
CA LYS A 82 19.80 14.41 27.52
C LYS A 82 20.10 14.48 26.02
N LEU A 83 19.44 13.65 25.21
CA LEU A 83 19.56 13.71 23.77
C LEU A 83 18.82 14.90 23.17
N HIS A 84 17.76 15.41 23.80
CA HIS A 84 17.03 16.62 23.37
C HIS A 84 17.95 17.84 23.44
N GLU A 85 18.76 17.93 24.50
CA GLU A 85 19.77 19.00 24.67
C GLU A 85 20.81 19.03 23.54
N VAL A 86 21.10 17.88 22.94
CA VAL A 86 22.12 17.73 21.88
C VAL A 86 21.52 17.75 20.48
N LEU A 87 20.26 17.32 20.33
CA LEU A 87 19.54 17.21 19.06
C LEU A 87 18.14 17.80 19.21
N PHE A 88 18.02 19.09 18.97
CA PHE A 88 16.76 19.81 19.10
C PHE A 88 15.76 19.45 17.98
N TYR A 89 16.24 19.26 16.74
CA TYR A 89 15.40 18.94 15.58
C TYR A 89 15.67 17.54 15.01
N LEU A 90 14.63 16.71 14.92
CA LEU A 90 14.72 15.29 14.54
C LEU A 90 14.95 15.02 13.05
N GLY A 91 15.22 16.02 12.23
CA GLY A 91 15.35 15.87 10.77
C GLY A 91 16.62 16.46 10.17
N GLU A 92 17.31 17.34 10.89
CA GLU A 92 18.24 18.26 10.23
C GLU A 92 19.68 17.74 10.12
N ASP A 93 20.06 16.70 10.86
CA ASP A 93 21.49 16.41 11.06
C ASP A 93 21.93 14.96 10.91
N LEU A 94 21.02 14.01 10.75
CA LEU A 94 21.37 12.59 10.69
C LEU A 94 21.82 12.12 9.30
N HIS A 95 21.17 12.63 8.25
CA HIS A 95 21.54 12.27 6.87
C HIS A 95 22.60 13.20 6.28
N LYS A 96 22.50 14.52 6.51
CA LYS A 96 23.48 15.49 5.99
C LYS A 96 24.87 15.36 6.62
N ARG A 97 25.01 14.81 7.84
CA ARG A 97 26.32 14.56 8.46
C ARG A 97 26.95 13.23 8.04
N GLY A 98 26.16 12.30 7.51
CA GLY A 98 26.61 10.95 7.12
C GLY A 98 27.02 10.82 5.66
N GLU A 99 26.69 11.80 4.81
CA GLU A 99 27.14 11.87 3.41
C GLU A 99 28.61 12.34 3.36
N GLY A 100 29.53 11.53 3.88
CA GLY A 100 30.98 11.74 3.76
C GLY A 100 31.78 11.65 5.06
N ALA A 101 31.15 11.60 6.24
CA ALA A 101 31.86 11.46 7.51
C ALA A 101 32.00 9.98 7.92
N ASP A 102 33.20 9.60 8.34
CA ASP A 102 33.48 8.31 8.99
C ASP A 102 32.49 8.09 10.15
N ARG A 103 31.56 7.15 9.96
CA ARG A 103 30.48 6.81 10.92
C ARG A 103 31.01 6.61 12.34
N LYS A 104 32.23 6.09 12.49
CA LYS A 104 32.87 5.93 13.80
C LYS A 104 33.11 7.27 14.49
N ARG A 105 33.60 8.27 13.76
CA ARG A 105 33.81 9.63 14.28
C ARG A 105 32.50 10.28 14.69
N GLU A 106 31.45 10.11 13.89
CA GLU A 106 30.14 10.66 14.25
C GLU A 106 29.58 10.03 15.53
N MET A 107 29.75 8.70 15.69
CA MET A 107 29.38 8.01 16.93
C MET A 107 30.19 8.50 18.13
N VAL A 108 31.52 8.68 17.98
CA VAL A 108 32.37 9.24 19.04
C VAL A 108 31.91 10.66 19.42
N MET A 109 31.67 11.53 18.43
CA MET A 109 31.19 12.90 18.66
C MET A 109 29.79 12.94 19.29
N ARG A 110 28.93 11.97 19.02
CA ARG A 110 27.62 11.82 19.70
C ARG A 110 27.79 11.43 21.15
N ARG A 111 28.62 10.41 21.41
CA ARG A 111 28.92 9.95 22.77
C ARG A 111 29.51 11.08 23.61
N LEU A 112 30.51 11.79 23.08
CA LEU A 112 31.13 12.94 23.74
C LEU A 112 30.11 14.06 24.03
N ARG A 113 29.24 14.41 23.08
CA ARG A 113 28.20 15.45 23.29
C ARG A 113 27.17 15.08 24.35
N VAL A 114 26.86 13.79 24.49
CA VAL A 114 25.94 13.25 25.52
C VAL A 114 26.68 13.00 26.86
N GLY A 115 28.00 13.18 26.90
CA GLY A 115 28.83 12.92 28.09
C GLY A 115 29.06 11.43 28.37
N HIS A 116 29.03 10.59 27.33
CA HIS A 116 29.35 9.17 27.38
C HIS A 116 30.70 8.91 26.67
N LEU A 117 31.54 8.01 27.19
CA LEU A 117 32.80 7.58 26.56
C LEU A 117 32.64 6.14 26.03
#